data_AF-A0AAV0W2Y4-F1
#
_entry.id   AF-A0AAV0W2Y4-F1
#
_cell.length_a   1.000
_cell.length_b   1.000
_cell.length_c   1.000
_cell.angle_alpha   90.00
_cell.angle_beta   90.00
_cell.angle_gamma   90.00
#
_symmetry.space_group_name_H-M   'P 1'
#
loop_
_entity.id
_entity.type
_entity.pdbx_description
1 polymer ?
#
loop_
_entity_poly.entity_id
_entity_poly.type
_entity_poly.pdbx_seq_one_letter_code
_entity_poly.pdbx_strand_id
1 'polypeptide(L)'
;MYKKKCPRTPIESPHLPATLNASPSSPILTYECSPSTSSMIKSFIDMPSPISTQERRINKAKTVLFPIEQSPKKSKKHLEDLIRKKNILLKNKIQVSRNKYNLHTFKNNITFSSFGSKVIAEMQMFHKRNLRKPWTLAEKNFAINLYYKSPATYKFLRNNQQIILPGETTLRRWIGKS
;
A
#
# COMPACT_ATOMS: atom_id res chain seq x y z
N MET A 1 -35.70 2.74 -10.22
CA MET A 1 -35.73 3.97 -9.39
C MET A 1 -34.40 4.11 -8.67
N TYR A 2 -33.56 5.07 -9.06
CA TYR A 2 -32.26 5.35 -8.42
C TYR A 2 -32.29 6.76 -7.82
N LYS A 3 -32.03 6.88 -6.51
CA LYS A 3 -32.05 8.17 -5.79
C LYS A 3 -30.79 8.98 -6.12
N LYS A 4 -30.98 10.14 -6.78
CA LYS A 4 -29.96 11.18 -6.98
C LYS A 4 -29.78 11.97 -5.68
N LYS A 5 -28.53 12.14 -5.22
CA LYS A 5 -28.17 13.04 -4.10
C LYS A 5 -27.82 14.42 -4.67
N CYS A 6 -28.44 15.47 -4.14
CA CYS A 6 -28.17 16.87 -4.48
C CYS A 6 -26.96 17.42 -3.69
N PRO A 7 -26.14 18.31 -4.29
CA PRO A 7 -25.06 19.01 -3.60
C PRO A 7 -25.58 20.24 -2.82
N ARG A 8 -25.02 20.49 -1.63
CA ARG A 8 -25.27 21.69 -0.81
C ARG A 8 -24.31 22.81 -1.21
N THR A 9 -24.84 24.00 -1.41
CA THR A 9 -24.10 25.26 -1.64
C THR A 9 -23.70 25.91 -0.30
N PRO A 10 -22.61 26.71 -0.26
CA PRO A 10 -22.23 27.52 0.90
C PRO A 10 -23.06 28.81 0.99
N ILE A 11 -23.40 29.21 2.20
CA ILE A 11 -24.10 30.46 2.54
C ILE A 11 -23.05 31.54 2.81
N GLU A 12 -23.07 32.61 2.03
CA GLU A 12 -22.41 33.89 2.32
C GLU A 12 -23.21 34.71 3.35
N SER A 13 -22.52 35.48 4.18
CA SER A 13 -23.09 36.59 4.94
C SER A 13 -22.04 37.69 5.15
N PRO A 14 -22.42 38.99 5.15
CA PRO A 14 -21.60 40.07 4.62
C PRO A 14 -21.27 41.20 5.63
N HIS A 15 -20.44 42.15 5.18
CA HIS A 15 -20.23 43.53 5.69
C HIS A 15 -19.36 43.68 6.95
N LEU A 16 -18.43 44.65 7.12
CA LEU A 16 -17.92 45.81 6.37
C LEU A 16 -16.61 46.30 7.10
N PRO A 17 -15.88 47.37 6.67
CA PRO A 17 -14.42 47.40 6.60
C PRO A 17 -13.71 48.22 7.69
N ALA A 18 -12.38 48.13 7.65
CA ALA A 18 -11.40 48.89 8.41
C ALA A 18 -11.38 50.40 8.10
N THR A 19 -11.17 51.23 9.13
CA THR A 19 -10.48 52.54 9.10
C THR A 19 -9.82 52.75 10.48
N LEU A 20 -8.48 52.83 10.56
CA LEU A 20 -7.66 54.05 10.60
C LEU A 20 -8.12 55.07 11.66
N ASN A 21 -7.41 55.15 12.79
CA ASN A 21 -6.55 56.31 13.14
C ASN A 21 -6.09 56.33 14.61
N ALA A 22 -4.97 57.02 14.78
CA ALA A 22 -4.03 57.06 15.89
C ALA A 22 -4.55 57.65 17.23
N SER A 23 -3.86 57.30 18.32
CA SER A 23 -3.89 57.92 19.65
C SER A 23 -3.73 59.46 19.60
N PRO A 24 -4.19 60.22 20.63
CA PRO A 24 -3.36 60.42 21.82
C PRO A 24 -4.08 60.64 23.19
N SER A 25 -3.39 60.17 24.23
CA SER A 25 -3.34 60.52 25.68
C SER A 25 -4.32 61.49 26.36
N SER A 26 -4.81 61.11 27.54
CA SER A 26 -4.98 61.90 28.81
C SER A 26 -5.56 60.98 29.92
N PRO A 27 -5.66 61.37 31.22
CA PRO A 27 -4.65 61.78 32.21
C PRO A 27 -4.67 60.85 33.49
N ILE A 28 -3.62 60.84 34.31
CA ILE A 28 -3.60 60.07 35.58
C ILE A 28 -4.28 60.90 36.68
N LEU A 29 -5.46 60.45 37.13
CA LEU A 29 -6.14 60.94 38.33
C LEU A 29 -5.53 60.29 39.59
N THR A 30 -4.95 61.10 40.48
CA THR A 30 -4.53 60.66 41.82
C THR A 30 -5.71 60.78 42.79
N TYR A 31 -6.34 59.66 43.11
CA TYR A 31 -7.36 59.57 44.17
C TYR A 31 -6.71 59.21 45.50
N GLU A 32 -6.92 60.00 46.55
CA GLU A 32 -6.59 59.58 47.92
C GLU A 32 -7.61 58.52 48.38
N CYS A 33 -7.14 57.29 48.61
CA CYS A 33 -7.96 56.19 49.10
C CYS A 33 -7.95 56.11 50.63
N SER A 34 -9.10 55.75 51.22
CA SER A 34 -9.24 55.46 52.65
C SER A 34 -8.28 54.35 53.11
N PRO A 35 -7.78 54.35 54.36
CA PRO A 35 -6.80 53.38 54.83
C PRO A 35 -7.22 51.91 54.67
N SER A 36 -8.51 51.59 54.81
CA SER A 36 -8.99 50.21 54.62
C SER A 36 -8.95 49.79 53.15
N THR A 37 -9.28 50.70 52.23
CA THR A 37 -9.20 50.45 50.79
C THR A 37 -7.74 50.37 50.34
N SER A 38 -6.85 51.18 50.89
CA SER A 38 -5.40 51.10 50.65
C SER A 38 -4.83 49.76 51.13
N SER A 39 -5.25 49.29 52.31
CA SER A 39 -4.85 47.97 52.83
C SER A 39 -5.35 46.82 51.96
N MET A 40 -6.58 46.92 51.44
CA MET A 40 -7.16 45.94 50.53
C MET A 40 -6.47 45.95 49.15
N ILE A 41 -6.14 47.13 48.62
CA ILE A 41 -5.40 47.24 47.35
C ILE A 41 -3.98 46.67 47.51
N LYS A 42 -3.32 46.94 48.63
CA LYS A 42 -2.00 46.35 48.93
C LYS A 42 -2.05 44.82 48.95
N SER A 43 -3.09 44.21 49.51
CA SER A 43 -3.20 42.74 49.50
C SER A 43 -3.38 42.16 48.09
N PHE A 44 -3.96 42.91 47.15
CA PHE A 44 -4.02 42.50 45.73
C PHE A 44 -2.70 42.70 44.98
N ILE A 45 -1.92 43.73 45.32
CA ILE A 45 -0.60 43.97 44.72
C ILE A 45 0.38 42.86 45.15
N ASP A 46 0.30 42.43 46.40
CA ASP A 46 1.18 41.39 46.96
C ASP A 46 0.72 39.95 46.64
N MET A 47 -0.37 39.77 45.87
CA MET A 47 -0.77 38.44 45.43
C MET A 47 0.16 37.94 44.31
N PRO A 48 0.67 36.69 44.39
CA PRO A 48 1.39 36.10 43.27
C PRO A 48 0.41 35.89 42.10
N SER A 49 0.76 36.40 40.91
CA SER A 49 -0.05 36.21 39.71
C SER A 49 -0.36 34.73 39.47
N PRO A 50 -1.58 34.37 39.04
CA PRO A 50 -1.89 33.00 38.69
C PRO A 50 -0.96 32.55 37.56
N ILE A 51 -0.20 31.48 37.81
CA ILE A 51 0.69 30.89 36.82
C ILE A 51 -0.21 30.32 35.71
N SER A 52 -0.35 31.08 34.63
CA SER A 52 -0.90 30.59 33.37
C SER A 52 -0.10 29.35 32.99
N THR A 53 -0.79 28.22 32.81
CA THR A 53 -0.20 26.92 32.47
C THR A 53 0.18 26.90 30.99
N GLN A 54 1.06 27.79 30.58
CA GLN A 54 1.74 27.72 29.29
C GLN A 54 2.96 28.62 29.35
N GLU A 55 4.15 28.03 29.24
CA GLU A 55 5.45 28.72 29.12
C GLU A 55 5.95 29.37 30.43
N ARG A 56 6.99 28.90 31.11
CA ARG A 56 8.31 28.49 30.62
C ARG A 56 9.05 27.66 31.68
N ARG A 57 9.74 26.63 31.18
CA ARG A 57 11.01 26.07 31.69
C ARG A 57 11.90 27.21 32.24
N ILE A 58 12.57 27.08 33.37
CA ILE A 58 13.93 26.51 33.49
C ILE A 58 14.30 26.42 35.00
N ASN A 59 14.53 25.19 35.46
CA ASN A 59 15.42 24.72 36.54
C ASN A 59 15.30 25.28 37.98
N LYS A 60 14.88 24.41 38.92
CA LYS A 60 15.75 23.83 39.98
C LYS A 60 15.02 22.77 40.84
N ALA A 61 15.41 21.52 40.58
CA ALA A 61 15.52 20.34 41.45
C ALA A 61 14.59 20.17 42.67
N LYS A 62 13.64 19.23 42.56
CA LYS A 62 13.59 17.98 43.36
C LYS A 62 12.25 17.29 43.08
N THR A 63 12.24 16.27 42.23
CA THR A 63 11.20 15.22 42.26
C THR A 63 11.63 14.03 41.42
N VAL A 64 11.80 12.91 42.13
CA VAL A 64 11.47 11.52 41.75
C VAL A 64 11.71 11.14 40.30
N LEU A 65 12.70 10.25 40.12
CA LEU A 65 12.92 9.44 38.93
C LEU A 65 11.62 8.74 38.51
N PHE A 66 10.88 9.33 37.59
CA PHE A 66 10.02 8.58 36.68
C PHE A 66 10.92 8.10 35.53
N PRO A 67 10.89 6.80 35.18
CA PRO A 67 11.60 6.32 34.00
C PRO A 67 11.12 7.10 32.79
N ILE A 68 12.07 7.83 32.20
CA ILE A 68 11.99 8.48 30.91
C ILE A 68 11.22 7.55 29.97
N GLU A 69 10.11 8.04 29.41
CA GLU A 69 9.42 7.40 28.31
C GLU A 69 10.44 7.03 27.25
N GLN A 70 10.82 5.75 27.22
CA GLN A 70 11.65 5.20 26.17
C GLN A 70 10.78 5.09 24.94
N SER A 71 10.67 6.21 24.22
CA SER A 71 10.34 6.33 22.80
C SER A 71 9.36 5.28 22.25
N PRO A 72 8.07 5.62 22.01
CA PRO A 72 7.15 4.73 21.26
C PRO A 72 7.61 4.44 19.82
N LYS A 73 8.72 5.06 19.36
CA LYS A 73 9.34 4.81 18.06
C LYS A 73 10.11 3.48 17.99
N LYS A 74 10.73 3.01 19.08
CA LYS A 74 11.49 1.75 19.09
C LYS A 74 10.57 0.52 19.11
N SER A 75 9.50 0.58 19.90
CA SER A 75 8.49 -0.49 19.96
C SER A 75 7.71 -0.65 18.65
N LYS A 76 7.37 0.46 17.97
CA LYS A 76 6.77 0.43 16.64
C LYS A 76 7.68 -0.22 15.60
N LYS A 77 8.97 0.17 15.54
CA LYS A 77 9.93 -0.46 14.62
C LYS A 77 10.09 -1.97 14.86
N HIS A 78 10.16 -2.39 16.12
CA HIS A 78 10.26 -3.81 16.48
C HIS A 78 9.02 -4.61 16.06
N LEU A 79 7.83 -4.04 16.24
CA LEU A 79 6.58 -4.68 15.80
C LEU A 79 6.49 -4.79 14.27
N GLU A 80 6.88 -3.74 13.54
CA GLU A 80 6.95 -3.75 12.07
C GLU A 80 7.94 -4.81 11.55
N ASP A 81 9.10 -4.95 12.20
CA ASP A 81 10.09 -5.97 11.84
C ASP A 81 9.59 -7.39 12.14
N LEU A 82 8.85 -7.59 13.22
CA LEU A 82 8.20 -8.88 13.53
C LEU A 82 7.12 -9.24 12.50
N ILE A 83 6.28 -8.28 12.11
CA ILE A 83 5.26 -8.46 11.07
C ILE A 83 5.93 -8.78 9.73
N ARG A 84 6.99 -8.05 9.37
CA ARG A 84 7.77 -8.30 8.15
C ARG A 84 8.36 -9.71 8.15
N LYS A 85 8.99 -10.14 9.25
CA LYS A 85 9.55 -11.50 9.39
C LYS A 85 8.47 -12.58 9.28
N LYS A 86 7.32 -12.41 9.93
CA LYS A 86 6.18 -13.34 9.83
C LYS A 86 5.64 -13.44 8.39
N ASN A 87 5.52 -12.31 7.71
CA ASN A 87 5.05 -12.27 6.32
C ASN A 87 6.03 -12.95 5.35
N ILE A 88 7.34 -12.80 5.56
CA ILE A 88 8.37 -13.53 4.79
C ILE A 88 8.26 -15.04 5.02
N LEU A 89 8.13 -15.48 6.28
CA LEU A 89 7.96 -16.90 6.62
C LEU A 89 6.68 -17.49 6.02
N LEU A 90 5.57 -16.75 6.05
CA LEU A 90 4.31 -17.17 5.44
C LEU A 90 4.42 -17.27 3.92
N LYS A 91 5.04 -16.29 3.25
CA LYS A 91 5.32 -16.35 1.81
C LYS A 91 6.16 -17.58 1.45
N ASN A 92 7.19 -17.88 2.24
CA ASN A 92 8.05 -19.05 2.02
C ASN A 92 7.29 -20.37 2.23
N LYS A 93 6.46 -20.49 3.28
CA LYS A 93 5.63 -21.70 3.50
C LYS A 93 4.62 -21.93 2.37
N ILE A 94 4.00 -20.86 1.87
CA ILE A 94 3.05 -20.94 0.75
C ILE A 94 3.78 -21.29 -0.57
N GLN A 95 4.99 -20.78 -0.79
CA GLN A 95 5.79 -21.17 -1.96
C GLN A 95 6.24 -22.64 -1.89
N VAL A 96 6.62 -23.13 -0.72
CA VAL A 96 7.02 -24.53 -0.51
C VAL A 96 5.84 -25.49 -0.73
N SER A 97 4.62 -25.15 -0.28
CA SER A 97 3.44 -26.00 -0.52
C SER A 97 2.97 -25.98 -1.98
N ARG A 98 3.15 -24.86 -2.70
CA ARG A 98 2.87 -24.76 -4.14
C ARG A 98 3.86 -25.53 -5.02
N ASN A 99 5.02 -25.90 -4.50
CA ASN A 99 6.14 -26.44 -5.28
C ASN A 99 6.23 -27.99 -5.34
N LYS A 100 5.25 -28.75 -4.86
CA LYS A 100 5.39 -30.22 -4.80
C LYS A 100 4.29 -31.00 -5.53
N TYR A 101 4.16 -30.74 -6.83
CA TYR A 101 3.87 -31.84 -7.75
C TYR A 101 5.06 -31.90 -8.69
N ASN A 102 5.89 -32.93 -8.52
CA ASN A 102 7.04 -33.15 -9.38
C ASN A 102 6.47 -33.46 -10.78
N LEU A 103 6.51 -32.46 -11.68
CA LEU A 103 5.91 -32.53 -13.02
C LEU A 103 6.42 -33.75 -13.81
N HIS A 104 7.65 -34.16 -13.48
CA HIS A 104 8.31 -35.33 -14.04
C HIS A 104 7.66 -36.65 -13.62
N THR A 105 7.16 -36.73 -12.39
CA THR A 105 6.41 -37.89 -11.89
C THR A 105 5.04 -37.96 -12.55
N PHE A 106 4.37 -36.83 -12.75
CA PHE A 106 3.09 -36.76 -13.45
C PHE A 106 3.20 -37.21 -14.92
N LYS A 107 4.28 -36.82 -15.62
CA LYS A 107 4.55 -37.23 -17.00
C LYS A 107 4.63 -38.75 -17.17
N ASN A 108 5.13 -39.46 -16.16
CA ASN A 108 5.33 -40.90 -16.25
C ASN A 108 4.11 -41.73 -15.79
N ASN A 109 3.27 -41.15 -14.93
CA ASN A 109 2.16 -41.90 -14.30
C ASN A 109 0.83 -41.81 -15.06
N ILE A 110 0.76 -41.04 -16.14
CA ILE A 110 -0.50 -40.81 -16.84
C ILE A 110 -0.51 -41.48 -18.20
N THR A 111 -1.51 -42.32 -18.39
CA THR A 111 -1.86 -42.90 -19.67
C THR A 111 -2.71 -41.91 -20.45
N PHE A 112 -2.25 -41.53 -21.63
CA PHE A 112 -3.01 -40.71 -22.56
C PHE A 112 -3.65 -41.59 -23.62
N SER A 113 -4.89 -41.30 -24.00
CA SER A 113 -5.61 -42.03 -25.06
C SER A 113 -4.98 -41.87 -26.44
N SER A 114 -4.24 -40.78 -26.68
CA SER A 114 -3.60 -40.52 -27.95
C SER A 114 -2.24 -39.84 -27.76
N PHE A 115 -1.39 -39.95 -28.78
CA PHE A 115 -0.12 -39.23 -28.80
C PHE A 115 -0.34 -37.70 -28.81
N GLY A 116 -1.32 -37.21 -29.58
CA GLY A 116 -1.62 -35.77 -29.65
C GLY A 116 -2.09 -35.20 -28.31
N SER A 117 -2.93 -35.92 -27.56
CA SER A 117 -3.37 -35.49 -26.24
C SER A 117 -2.22 -35.46 -25.24
N LYS A 118 -1.31 -36.43 -25.30
CA LYS A 118 -0.05 -36.40 -24.52
C LYS A 118 0.78 -35.16 -24.84
N VAL A 119 1.04 -34.89 -26.12
CA VAL A 119 1.87 -33.75 -26.54
C VAL A 119 1.24 -32.42 -26.10
N ILE A 120 -0.05 -32.21 -26.32
CA ILE A 120 -0.73 -30.98 -25.86
C ILE A 120 -0.62 -30.82 -24.35
N ALA A 121 -0.83 -31.88 -23.57
CA ALA A 121 -0.73 -31.84 -22.12
C ALA A 121 0.69 -31.48 -21.67
N GLU A 122 1.72 -32.06 -22.29
CA GLU A 122 3.11 -31.71 -22.05
C GLU A 122 3.39 -30.23 -22.39
N MET A 123 2.88 -29.73 -23.52
CA MET A 123 2.99 -28.33 -23.90
C MET A 123 2.41 -27.41 -22.82
N GLN A 124 1.21 -27.72 -22.33
CA GLN A 124 0.54 -26.92 -21.30
C GLN A 124 1.27 -26.95 -19.97
N MET A 125 1.82 -28.10 -19.58
CA MET A 125 2.43 -28.25 -18.26
C MET A 125 3.83 -27.64 -18.19
N PHE A 126 4.67 -27.92 -19.18
CA PHE A 126 6.10 -27.58 -19.11
C PHE A 126 6.40 -26.16 -19.60
N HIS A 127 5.64 -25.63 -20.55
CA HIS A 127 5.91 -24.29 -21.11
C HIS A 127 5.17 -23.17 -20.39
N LYS A 128 4.13 -23.47 -19.59
CA LYS A 128 3.40 -22.44 -18.80
C LYS A 128 4.27 -21.73 -17.78
N ARG A 129 5.13 -22.49 -17.08
CA ARG A 129 6.02 -21.94 -16.04
C ARG A 129 7.38 -21.54 -16.58
N ASN A 130 7.81 -22.12 -17.69
CA ASN A 130 9.13 -21.90 -18.26
C ASN A 130 9.04 -21.62 -19.77
N LEU A 131 8.76 -20.37 -20.12
CA LEU A 131 8.65 -19.92 -21.51
C LEU A 131 9.97 -20.04 -22.30
N ARG A 132 11.12 -20.16 -21.60
CA ARG A 132 12.43 -20.32 -22.24
C ARG A 132 12.74 -21.76 -22.61
N LYS A 133 11.90 -22.72 -22.21
CA LYS A 133 12.12 -24.13 -22.53
C LYS A 133 12.05 -24.33 -24.05
N PRO A 134 13.03 -25.00 -24.67
CA PRO A 134 12.97 -25.27 -26.09
C PRO A 134 11.85 -26.25 -26.41
N TRP A 135 11.22 -26.05 -27.57
CA TRP A 135 10.21 -26.97 -28.10
C TRP A 135 10.87 -28.27 -28.57
N THR A 136 10.35 -29.39 -28.10
CA THR A 136 10.75 -30.74 -28.53
C THR A 136 10.29 -31.03 -29.96
N LEU A 137 10.89 -32.02 -30.62
CA LEU A 137 10.52 -32.39 -31.99
C LEU A 137 9.05 -32.82 -32.10
N ALA A 138 8.55 -33.58 -31.12
CA ALA A 138 7.15 -33.99 -31.07
C ALA A 138 6.19 -32.80 -30.99
N GLU A 139 6.48 -31.80 -30.14
CA GLU A 139 5.70 -30.57 -30.01
C GLU A 139 5.73 -29.74 -31.29
N LYS A 140 6.91 -29.63 -31.94
CA LYS A 140 7.07 -28.94 -33.23
C LYS A 140 6.21 -29.59 -34.31
N ASN A 141 6.35 -30.90 -34.50
CA ASN A 141 5.62 -31.65 -35.52
C ASN A 141 4.11 -31.59 -35.27
N PHE A 142 3.69 -31.70 -34.00
CA PHE A 142 2.29 -31.54 -33.63
C PHE A 142 1.75 -30.15 -34.00
N ALA A 143 2.45 -29.08 -33.63
CA ALA A 143 2.02 -27.72 -33.90
C ALA A 143 2.00 -27.41 -35.40
N ILE A 144 3.00 -27.88 -36.15
CA ILE A 144 3.08 -27.74 -37.61
C ILE A 144 1.91 -28.47 -38.29
N ASN A 145 1.66 -29.74 -37.91
CA ASN A 145 0.55 -30.53 -38.45
C ASN A 145 -0.81 -29.88 -38.15
N LEU A 146 -1.01 -29.39 -36.93
CA LEU A 146 -2.24 -28.68 -36.55
C LEU A 146 -2.43 -27.40 -37.37
N TYR A 147 -1.34 -26.63 -37.57
CA TYR A 147 -1.37 -25.41 -38.38
C TYR A 147 -1.69 -25.70 -39.84
N TYR A 148 -1.11 -26.74 -40.44
CA TYR A 148 -1.40 -27.13 -41.82
C TYR A 148 -2.82 -27.68 -42.01
N LYS A 149 -3.34 -28.43 -41.03
CA LYS A 149 -4.71 -28.96 -41.08
C LYS A 149 -5.75 -27.84 -41.02
N SER A 150 -5.56 -26.87 -40.12
CA SER A 150 -6.45 -25.71 -40.02
C SER A 150 -5.75 -24.52 -39.35
N PRO A 151 -5.26 -23.55 -40.14
CA PRO A 151 -4.65 -22.33 -39.61
C PRO A 151 -5.63 -21.50 -38.77
N ALA A 152 -6.91 -21.50 -39.16
CA ALA A 152 -7.96 -20.78 -38.44
C ALA A 152 -8.19 -21.36 -37.05
N THR A 153 -8.28 -22.70 -36.95
CA THR A 153 -8.39 -23.40 -35.67
C THR A 153 -7.16 -23.12 -34.82
N TYR A 154 -5.95 -23.20 -35.40
CA TYR A 154 -4.72 -22.91 -34.66
C TYR A 154 -4.73 -21.50 -34.02
N LYS A 155 -5.12 -20.48 -34.80
CA LYS A 155 -5.27 -19.10 -34.33
C LYS A 155 -6.28 -18.99 -33.20
N PHE A 156 -7.43 -19.63 -33.35
CA PHE A 156 -8.48 -19.63 -32.34
C PHE A 156 -8.02 -20.28 -31.02
N LEU A 157 -7.40 -21.45 -31.08
CA LEU A 157 -6.89 -22.17 -29.90
C LEU A 157 -5.85 -21.33 -29.15
N ARG A 158 -4.95 -20.67 -29.88
CA ARG A 158 -3.88 -19.87 -29.28
C ARG A 158 -4.38 -18.54 -28.72
N ASN A 159 -5.14 -17.79 -29.51
CA ASN A 159 -5.49 -16.40 -29.18
C ASN A 159 -6.75 -16.33 -28.30
N ASN A 160 -7.76 -17.14 -28.57
CA ASN A 160 -9.05 -17.07 -27.88
C ASN A 160 -9.10 -18.02 -26.69
N GLN A 161 -8.63 -19.26 -26.87
CA GLN A 161 -8.62 -20.27 -25.79
C GLN A 161 -7.35 -20.25 -24.93
N GLN A 162 -6.39 -19.39 -25.26
CA GLN A 162 -5.13 -19.23 -24.52
C GLN A 162 -4.35 -20.55 -24.31
N ILE A 163 -4.49 -21.50 -25.25
CA ILE A 163 -3.72 -22.74 -25.24
C ILE A 163 -2.27 -22.41 -25.56
N ILE A 164 -1.34 -22.97 -24.78
CA ILE A 164 0.09 -22.78 -25.00
C ILE A 164 0.49 -23.48 -26.30
N LEU A 165 0.68 -22.67 -27.34
CA LEU A 165 1.08 -23.06 -28.66
C LEU A 165 2.19 -22.11 -29.17
N PRO A 166 3.13 -22.60 -29.99
CA PRO A 166 4.14 -21.76 -30.63
C PRO A 166 3.54 -20.56 -31.36
N GLY A 167 4.26 -19.44 -31.40
CA GLY A 167 3.85 -18.30 -32.22
C GLY A 167 3.86 -18.64 -33.71
N GLU A 168 3.00 -18.00 -34.50
CA GLU A 168 2.99 -18.21 -35.97
C GLU A 168 4.33 -17.90 -36.62
N THR A 169 5.03 -16.87 -36.15
CA THR A 169 6.39 -16.53 -36.61
C THR A 169 7.38 -17.65 -36.34
N THR A 170 7.22 -18.35 -35.20
CA THR A 170 8.04 -19.51 -34.83
C THR A 170 7.73 -20.70 -35.72
N LEU A 171 6.45 -20.96 -36.01
CA LEU A 171 6.01 -22.01 -36.94
C LEU A 171 6.58 -21.77 -38.35
N ARG A 172 6.41 -20.58 -38.90
CA ARG A 172 6.93 -20.21 -40.23
C ARG A 172 8.45 -20.41 -40.30
N ARG A 173 9.17 -20.06 -39.24
CA ARG A 173 10.62 -20.28 -39.13
C ARG A 173 10.99 -21.77 -39.09
N TRP A 174 10.17 -22.64 -38.52
CA TRP A 174 10.43 -24.09 -38.53
C TRP A 174 10.16 -24.70 -39.90
N ILE A 175 9.05 -24.33 -40.52
CA ILE A 175 8.67 -24.78 -41.87
C ILE A 175 9.75 -24.44 -42.88
N GLY A 176 10.26 -23.20 -42.88
CA GLY A 176 11.32 -22.78 -43.81
C GLY A 176 12.72 -23.36 -43.53
N LYS A 177 12.88 -24.17 -42.48
CA LYS A 177 14.13 -24.85 -42.11
C LYS A 177 14.04 -26.38 -42.21
N SER A 178 12.87 -26.91 -42.59
CA SER A 178 12.58 -28.34 -42.66
C SER A 178 13.01 -28.93 -44.00
#